data_AF-A0A971CUP4-F1
#
_entry.id   AF-A0A971CUP4-F1
#
_cell.length_a   1.000
_cell.length_b   1.000
_cell.length_c   1.000
_cell.angle_alpha   90.00
_cell.angle_beta   90.00
_cell.angle_gamma   90.00
#
_symmetry.space_group_name_H-M   'P 1'
#
loop_
_entity.id
_entity.type
_entity.pdbx_description
1 polymer ?
#
loop_
_entity_poly.entity_id
_entity_poly.type
_entity_poly.pdbx_seq_one_letter_code
_entity_poly.pdbx_strand_id
1 'polypeptide(L)' 'IEKLADILGANTIRSLTVVHMEVPCCSGLTRVAREAIARSGRAMGFEDVTVSLRGDVIRSVTVEAGNGAVSRV' A
#
# COMPACT_ATOMS: atom_id res chain seq x y z
N ILE A 1 -1.90 6.23 -11.24
CA ILE A 1 -0.92 6.34 -10.13
C ILE A 1 -0.87 7.80 -9.65
N GLU A 2 -0.68 8.71 -10.59
CA GLU A 2 -0.64 10.17 -10.58
C GLU A 2 -1.67 10.77 -9.64
N LYS A 3 -2.98 10.54 -9.86
CA LYS A 3 -4.03 11.05 -8.95
C LYS A 3 -3.83 10.62 -7.49
N LEU A 4 -3.43 9.38 -7.25
CA LEU A 4 -3.19 8.89 -5.90
C LEU A 4 -1.92 9.52 -5.31
N ALA A 5 -0.85 9.66 -6.10
CA ALA A 5 0.37 10.33 -5.69
C ALA A 5 0.11 11.81 -5.33
N ASP A 6 -0.72 12.51 -6.10
CA ASP A 6 -1.11 13.90 -5.83
C ASP A 6 -1.91 14.00 -4.53
N ILE A 7 -2.87 13.10 -4.31
CA ILE A 7 -3.62 13.03 -3.05
C ILE A 7 -2.69 12.78 -1.86
N LEU A 8 -1.78 11.81 -1.98
CA LEU A 8 -0.82 11.49 -0.92
C LEU A 8 0.16 12.65 -0.68
N GLY A 9 0.64 13.32 -1.73
CA GLY A 9 1.55 14.44 -1.65
C GLY A 9 0.92 15.67 -0.99
N ALA A 10 -0.31 16.00 -1.39
CA ALA A 10 -1.05 17.15 -0.88
C ALA A 10 -1.54 17.00 0.57
N ASN A 11 -1.54 15.79 1.14
CA ASN A 11 -2.14 15.51 2.45
C ASN A 11 -1.18 14.81 3.41
N THR A 12 -1.24 15.17 4.70
CA THR A 12 -0.48 14.48 5.75
C THR A 12 -1.19 13.19 6.17
N ILE A 13 -1.05 12.16 5.34
CA ILE A 13 -1.58 10.81 5.59
C ILE A 13 -0.62 10.05 6.52
N ARG A 14 -1.17 9.41 7.56
CA ARG A 14 -0.37 8.65 8.54
C ARG A 14 0.03 7.27 8.04
N SER A 15 -0.89 6.58 7.36
CA SER A 15 -0.68 5.24 6.82
C SER A 15 -1.65 4.96 5.67
N LEU A 16 -1.29 4.01 4.81
CA LEU A 16 -2.12 3.52 3.71
C LEU A 16 -2.20 1.98 3.78
N THR A 17 -3.40 1.43 3.88
CA THR A 17 -3.64 -0.02 3.88
C THR A 17 -4.37 -0.41 2.60
N VAL A 18 -3.85 -1.38 1.86
CA VAL A 18 -4.53 -2.04 0.74
C VAL A 18 -5.03 -3.38 1.21
N VAL A 19 -6.35 -3.56 1.16
CA VAL A 19 -7.01 -4.84 1.44
C VAL A 19 -7.40 -5.46 0.11
N HIS A 20 -7.03 -6.73 -0.07
CA HIS A 20 -7.43 -7.51 -1.23
C HIS A 20 -7.74 -8.95 -0.84
N MET A 21 -8.53 -9.62 -1.68
CA MET A 21 -8.84 -11.04 -1.49
C MET A 21 -7.64 -11.91 -1.90
N GLU A 22 -7.62 -13.17 -1.46
CA GLU A 22 -6.67 -14.21 -1.93
C GLU A 22 -6.81 -14.49 -3.43
N VAL A 23 -7.95 -14.13 -4.02
CA VAL A 23 -8.18 -14.16 -5.46
C VAL A 23 -7.25 -13.15 -6.15
N PRO A 24 -6.42 -13.57 -7.12
CA PRO A 24 -5.33 -12.75 -7.65
C PRO A 24 -5.78 -11.66 -8.67
N CYS A 25 -6.98 -11.10 -8.53
CA CYS A 25 -7.53 -10.08 -9.44
C CYS A 25 -7.13 -8.64 -9.08
N CYS A 26 -6.68 -8.38 -7.85
CA CYS A 26 -6.43 -7.03 -7.33
C CYS A 26 -4.94 -6.67 -7.19
N SER A 27 -4.01 -7.51 -7.63
CA SER A 27 -2.55 -7.31 -7.45
C SER A 27 -2.03 -5.98 -8.03
N GLY A 28 -2.70 -5.44 -9.04
CA GLY A 28 -2.42 -4.12 -9.59
C GLY A 28 -2.59 -2.97 -8.60
N LEU A 29 -3.53 -3.06 -7.65
CA LEU A 29 -3.80 -2.03 -6.64
C LEU A 29 -2.61 -1.85 -5.69
N THR A 30 -2.07 -2.95 -5.17
CA THR A 30 -0.89 -2.92 -4.29
C THR A 30 0.29 -2.24 -4.99
N ARG A 31 0.53 -2.54 -6.28
CA ARG A 31 1.59 -1.90 -7.07
C ARG A 31 1.32 -0.40 -7.26
N VAL A 32 0.09 -0.02 -7.61
CA VAL A 32 -0.30 1.38 -7.81
C VAL A 32 -0.14 2.18 -6.52
N ALA A 33 -0.52 1.62 -5.38
CA ALA A 33 -0.39 2.26 -4.07
C ALA A 33 1.08 2.48 -3.69
N ARG A 34 1.93 1.44 -3.81
CA ARG A 34 3.38 1.55 -3.53
C ARG A 34 4.06 2.60 -4.40
N GLU A 35 3.78 2.58 -5.70
CA GLU A 35 4.33 3.56 -6.64
C GLU A 35 3.84 4.98 -6.35
N ALA A 36 2.56 5.14 -5.98
CA ALA A 36 2.02 6.44 -5.61
C ALA A 36 2.67 7.01 -4.35
N ILE A 37 2.96 6.17 -3.34
CA ILE A 37 3.68 6.60 -2.15
C ILE A 37 5.10 7.06 -2.52
N ALA A 38 5.84 6.27 -3.31
CA ALA A 38 7.17 6.63 -3.76
C ALA A 38 7.19 7.97 -4.52
N ARG A 39 6.20 8.21 -5.39
CA ARG A 39 6.07 9.47 -6.15
C ARG A 39 5.56 10.65 -5.32
N SER A 40 4.82 10.39 -4.23
CA SER A 40 4.32 11.46 -3.35
C SER A 40 5.43 12.18 -2.59
N GLY A 41 6.62 11.59 -2.50
CA GLY A 41 7.75 12.13 -1.73
C GLY A 41 7.55 12.06 -0.21
N ARG A 42 6.49 11.41 0.27
CA ARG A 42 6.18 11.26 1.70
C ARG A 42 6.51 9.85 2.17
N ALA A 43 7.10 9.76 3.36
CA ALA A 43 7.22 8.49 4.08
C ALA A 43 5.95 8.22 4.87
N MET A 44 5.39 7.02 4.72
CA MET A 44 4.25 6.56 5.49
C MET A 44 4.25 5.04 5.61
N GLY A 45 3.61 4.53 6.65
CA GLY A 45 3.39 3.10 6.80
C GLY A 45 2.46 2.58 5.69
N PHE A 46 2.87 1.51 5.01
CA PHE A 46 2.06 0.83 4.02
C PHE A 46 1.76 -0.60 4.44
N GLU A 47 0.50 -1.02 4.43
CA GLU A 47 0.10 -2.38 4.77
C GLU A 47 -0.63 -3.04 3.59
N ASP A 48 -0.27 -4.29 3.30
CA ASP A 48 -0.88 -5.12 2.28
C ASP A 48 -1.55 -6.33 2.94
N VAL A 49 -2.88 -6.33 2.99
CA VAL A 49 -3.69 -7.32 3.71
C VAL A 49 -4.40 -8.23 2.71
N THR A 50 -4.17 -9.54 2.85
CA THR A 50 -4.86 -10.57 2.07
C THR A 50 -5.94 -11.24 2.91
N VAL A 51 -7.16 -11.24 2.40
CA VAL A 51 -8.35 -11.85 3.02
C VAL A 51 -8.76 -13.11 2.24
N SER A 52 -9.02 -14.22 2.93
CA SER A 52 -9.50 -15.45 2.30
C SER A 52 -10.93 -15.32 1.78
N LEU A 53 -11.37 -16.26 0.94
CA LEU A 53 -12.77 -16.37 0.54
C LEU A 53 -13.73 -16.61 1.72
N ARG A 54 -13.21 -17.00 2.90
CA ARG A 54 -13.99 -17.19 4.14
C ARG A 54 -14.06 -15.94 5.00
N GLY A 55 -13.36 -14.86 4.62
CA GLY A 55 -13.29 -13.61 5.38
C GLY A 55 -12.18 -13.57 6.41
N ASP A 56 -11.33 -14.60 6.47
CA ASP A 56 -10.19 -14.64 7.39
C ASP A 56 -9.03 -13.79 6.85
N VAL A 57 -8.35 -13.05 7.72
CA VAL A 57 -7.08 -12.41 7.34
C VAL A 57 -5.99 -13.48 7.33
N ILE A 58 -5.47 -13.78 6.15
CA ILE A 58 -4.47 -14.85 5.96
C ILE A 58 -3.05 -14.31 5.77
N ARG A 59 -2.91 -13.01 5.49
CA ARG A 59 -1.60 -12.36 5.35
C ARG A 59 -1.73 -10.86 5.63
N SER A 60 -0.79 -10.31 6.41
CA SER A 60 -0.54 -8.87 6.50
C SER A 60 0.96 -8.64 6.31
N VAL A 61 1.30 -7.75 5.39
CA VAL A 61 2.69 -7.32 5.17
C VAL A 61 2.76 -5.82 5.36
N THR A 62 3.47 -5.40 6.41
CA THR A 62 3.79 -3.98 6.63
C THR A 62 5.10 -3.65 5.94
N VAL A 63 5.12 -2.54 5.21
CA VAL A 63 6.30 -2.04 4.51
C VAL A 63 6.39 -0.54 4.72
N GLU A 64 7.57 -0.08 5.10
CA GLU A 64 7.89 1.35 5.06
C GLU A 64 8.01 1.76 3.58
N ALA A 65 7.11 2.63 3.11
CA ALA A 65 7.12 3.13 1.75
C ALA A 65 7.39 4.64 1.79
N GLY A 66 8.50 5.07 1.18
CA GLY A 66 8.98 6.46 1.23
C GLY A 66 10.50 6.54 1.12
N ASN A 67 11.03 7.75 0.87
CA ASN A 67 12.42 8.01 0.48
C ASN A 67 13.47 7.15 1.21
N GLY A 68 13.97 6.12 0.50
CA GLY A 68 15.29 5.53 0.72
C GLY A 68 15.38 4.03 0.98
N ALA A 69 14.36 3.37 1.54
CA ALA A 69 14.46 1.94 1.82
C ALA A 69 13.09 1.25 1.92
N VAL A 70 12.80 0.38 0.95
CA VAL A 70 11.77 -0.66 1.12
C VAL A 70 12.36 -1.71 2.05
N SER A 71 12.32 -1.47 3.36
CA SER A 71 12.72 -2.47 4.35
C SER A 71 11.57 -3.44 4.56
N ARG A 72 11.81 -4.74 4.34
CA ARG A 72 10.92 -5.80 4.82
C ARG A 72 11.17 -5.94 6.32
N VAL A 73 10.20 -5.53 7.14
CA VAL A 73 10.12 -5.93 8.55
C VAL A 73 9.35 -7.24 8.63
#